data_AF-A0A1H1R313-F1
#
_entry.id   AF-A0A1H1R313-F1
#
_cell.length_a   1.000
_cell.length_b   1.000
_cell.length_c   1.000
_cell.angle_alpha   90.00
_cell.angle_beta   90.00
_cell.angle_gamma   90.00
#
_symmetry.space_group_name_H-M   'P 1'
#
loop_
_entity.id
_entity.type
_entity.pdbx_description
1 polymer ?
#
loop_
_entity_poly.entity_id
_entity_poly.type
_entity_poly.pdbx_seq_one_letter_code
_entity_poly.pdbx_strand_id
1 'polypeptide(L)' 'MLDVDVRRVLDGASIAHLATVLPDGSPHSTPIYVGAHGERIVFFTGPGVRKARNLTVGVG' A
#
# COMPACT_ATOMS: atom_id res chain seq x y z
N MET A 1 -10.15 15.22 2.95
CA MET A 1 -9.34 15.30 4.17
C MET A 1 -9.13 13.88 4.66
N LEU A 2 -7.89 13.45 4.87
CA LEU A 2 -7.61 12.19 5.53
C LEU A 2 -8.19 12.22 6.95
N ASP A 3 -8.89 11.16 7.35
CA ASP A 3 -9.48 11.07 8.69
C ASP A 3 -8.41 11.24 9.78
N VAL A 4 -8.74 11.94 10.87
CA VAL A 4 -7.77 12.30 11.92
C VAL A 4 -7.23 11.06 12.65
N ASP A 5 -8.06 10.04 12.85
CA ASP A 5 -7.66 8.81 13.50
C ASP A 5 -6.80 7.96 12.56
N VAL A 6 -7.16 7.91 11.27
CA VAL A 6 -6.34 7.26 10.24
C VAL A 6 -4.97 7.94 10.15
N ARG A 7 -4.93 9.27 10.15
CA ARG A 7 -3.68 10.03 10.10
C ARG A 7 -2.81 9.75 11.32
N ARG A 8 -3.40 9.72 12.52
CA ARG A 8 -2.69 9.41 13.77
C ARG A 8 -2.00 8.03 13.72
N VAL A 9 -2.64 7.04 13.12
CA VAL A 9 -2.04 5.71 12.91
C VAL A 9 -0.87 5.82 11.93
N LEU A 10 -1.07 6.46 10.78
CA LEU A 10 -0.07 6.54 9.71
C LEU A 10 1.17 7.38 10.05
N ASP A 11 1.04 8.42 10.89
CA ASP A 11 2.16 9.27 11.33
C ASP A 11 3.03 8.59 12.42
N GLY A 12 2.59 7.45 12.98
CA GLY A 12 3.39 6.62 13.89
C GLY A 12 4.31 5.61 13.17
N ALA A 13 4.86 4.64 13.90
CA ALA A 13 5.61 3.52 13.32
C ALA A 13 4.64 2.46 12.77
N SER A 14 4.15 2.66 11.54
CA SER A 14 3.11 1.81 10.97
C SER A 14 3.63 0.82 9.92
N ILE A 15 3.50 -0.46 10.25
CA ILE A 15 3.54 -1.57 9.29
C ILE A 15 2.10 -1.90 8.91
N ALA A 16 1.79 -1.92 7.61
CA ALA A 16 0.49 -2.32 7.10
C ALA A 16 0.60 -3.55 6.18
N HIS A 17 -0.53 -4.22 5.95
CA HIS A 17 -0.64 -5.26 4.93
C HIS A 17 -1.16 -4.63 3.64
N LEU A 18 -0.37 -4.71 2.57
CA LEU A 18 -0.80 -4.29 1.24
C LEU A 18 -1.40 -5.50 0.51
N ALA A 19 -2.72 -5.51 0.36
CA ALA A 19 -3.43 -6.46 -0.47
C ALA A 19 -3.42 -5.99 -1.94
N THR A 20 -3.06 -6.89 -2.84
CA THR A 20 -3.06 -6.71 -4.29
C THR A 20 -3.61 -7.96 -4.96
N VAL A 21 -3.94 -7.86 -6.25
CA VAL A 21 -4.44 -8.98 -7.04
C VAL A 21 -3.32 -9.50 -7.93
N LEU A 22 -3.17 -10.82 -8.02
CA LEU A 22 -2.25 -11.49 -8.96
C LEU A 22 -2.85 -11.53 -10.38
N PRO A 23 -2.04 -11.78 -11.42
CA PRO A 23 -2.55 -11.83 -12.80
C PRO A 23 -3.65 -12.87 -13.03
N ASP A 24 -3.71 -13.92 -12.21
CA ASP A 24 -4.74 -14.96 -12.24
C ASP A 24 -5.98 -14.64 -11.37
N GLY A 25 -6.04 -13.43 -10.78
CA GLY A 25 -7.12 -12.99 -9.91
C GLY A 25 -6.98 -13.41 -8.44
N SER A 26 -5.99 -14.23 -8.09
CA SER A 26 -5.79 -14.67 -6.70
C SER A 26 -5.23 -13.54 -5.81
N PRO A 27 -5.48 -13.58 -4.47
CA PRO A 27 -5.02 -12.53 -3.57
C PRO A 27 -3.52 -12.64 -3.29
N HIS A 28 -2.87 -11.49 -3.13
CA HIS A 28 -1.49 -11.39 -2.65
C HIS A 28 -1.39 -10.30 -1.59
N SER A 29 -0.95 -10.65 -0.38
CA SER A 29 -0.80 -9.75 0.76
C SER A 29 0.63 -9.77 1.28
N THR A 30 1.20 -8.59 1.57
CA THR A 30 2.58 -8.45 2.04
C THR A 30 2.73 -7.28 3.00
N PRO A 31 3.56 -7.39 4.05
CA PRO A 31 3.82 -6.27 4.95
C PRO A 31 4.60 -5.15 4.25
N ILE A 32 4.27 -3.91 4.59
CA ILE A 32 4.86 -2.68 4.05
C ILE A 32 5.10 -1.66 5.16
N TYR A 33 6.12 -0.82 4.99
CA TYR A 33 6.15 0.47 5.69
C TYR A 33 5.16 1.41 5.02
N VAL A 34 4.31 2.04 5.82
CA VAL A 34 3.25 2.96 5.36
C VAL A 34 3.34 4.28 6.13
N GLY A 35 2.87 5.36 5.52
CA GLY A 35 2.74 6.66 6.17
C GLY A 35 1.79 7.60 5.42
N ALA A 36 1.70 8.84 5.88
CA ALA A 36 0.94 9.90 5.22
C ALA A 36 1.87 10.96 4.62
N HIS A 37 1.52 11.49 3.43
CA HIS A 37 2.19 12.62 2.80
C HIS A 37 1.15 13.60 2.25
N GLY A 38 0.98 14.74 2.93
CA GLY A 38 -0.18 15.61 2.70
C GLY A 38 -1.49 14.84 2.92
N GLU A 39 -2.37 14.86 1.93
CA GLU A 39 -3.67 14.16 1.92
C GLU A 39 -3.62 12.74 1.34
N ARG A 40 -2.42 12.17 1.18
CA ARG A 40 -2.22 10.87 0.52
C ARG A 40 -1.61 9.85 1.48
N ILE A 41 -2.01 8.60 1.31
CA ILE A 41 -1.31 7.45 1.89
C ILE A 41 -0.14 7.11 0.98
N VAL A 42 1.04 6.93 1.57
CA VAL A 42 2.27 6.52 0.88
C VAL A 42 2.82 5.26 1.51
N PHE A 43 3.54 4.46 0.73
CA PHE A 43 4.20 3.26 1.24
C PHE A 43 5.50 3.00 0.48
N PHE A 44 6.41 2.28 1.14
CA PHE A 44 7.69 1.90 0.55
C PHE A 44 7.58 0.62 -0.29
N THR A 45 8.12 0.66 -1.51
CA THR A 45 8.25 -0.52 -2.37
C THR A 45 9.49 -0.40 -3.25
N GLY A 46 10.14 -1.54 -3.54
CA GLY A 46 11.25 -1.60 -4.51
C GLY A 46 10.75 -1.85 -5.93
N PRO A 47 11.53 -1.50 -6.96
CA PRO A 47 11.22 -1.87 -8.34
C PRO A 47 11.28 -3.40 -8.52
N GLY A 48 10.43 -3.94 -9.39
CA GLY A 48 10.48 -5.36 -9.78
C GLY A 48 9.90 -6.37 -8.77
N VAL A 49 9.48 -5.95 -7.58
CA VAL A 49 8.81 -6.84 -6.61
C VAL A 49 7.35 -7.13 -7.00
N ARG A 50 6.77 -8.23 -6.48
CA ARG A 50 5.42 -8.68 -6.85
C ARG A 50 4.34 -7.60 -6.65
N LYS A 51 4.28 -6.96 -5.47
CA LYS A 51 3.33 -5.86 -5.19
C LYS A 51 3.47 -4.70 -6.17
N ALA A 52 4.68 -4.35 -6.59
CA ALA A 52 4.91 -3.28 -7.55
C ALA A 52 4.39 -3.65 -8.94
N ARG A 53 4.66 -4.89 -9.39
CA ARG A 53 4.13 -5.40 -10.67
C ARG A 53 2.60 -5.45 -10.68
N ASN A 54 2.00 -5.92 -9.59
CA ASN A 54 0.54 -6.00 -9.47
C ASN A 54 -0.12 -4.62 -9.57
N LEU A 55 0.50 -3.56 -9.05
CA LEU A 55 -0.03 -2.19 -9.11
C LEU A 55 0.15 -1.50 -10.47
N THR A 56 1.07 -1.99 -11.32
CA THR A 56 1.27 -1.46 -12.68
C THR A 56 0.32 -2.07 -13.71
N VAL A 57 -0.23 -3.25 -13.41
CA VAL A 57 -1.33 -3.82 -14.19
C VAL A 57 -2.58 -3.12 -13.70
N GLY A 58 -3.00 -2.07 -14.41
CA GLY A 58 -4.23 -1.36 -14.10
C GLY A 58 -5.38 -2.35 -13.97
N VAL A 59 -6.21 -2.16 -12.95
CA VAL A 59 -7.55 -2.78 -12.94
C VAL A 59 -8.27 -2.17 -14.13
N GLY A 60 -8.45 -2.97 -15.19
CA GLY A 60 -9.27 -2.59 -16.34
C GLY A 60 -10.73 -2.40 -15.96
#